data_AF-A0A9D7QTV0-F1
#
_entry.id   AF-A0A9D7QTV0-F1
#
_cell.length_a   1.000
_cell.length_b   1.000
_cell.length_c   1.000
_cell.angle_alpha   90.00
_cell.angle_beta   90.00
_cell.angle_gamma   90.00
#
_symmetry.space_group_name_H-M   'P 1'
#
loop_
_entity.id
_entity.type
_entity.pdbx_description
1 polymer ?
#
loop_
_entity_poly.entity_id
_entity_poly.type
_entity_poly.pdbx_seq_one_letter_code
_entity_poly.pdbx_strand_id
1 'polypeptide(L)'
;MNSTSALEGIASFGRHSFIATGLYEKHFEIPGAAGLNMYVGAGGHLGFFGYRGSYFYKKKNEYFYVYDEGRTAVVPGIDVIIGLEYKIKDVPFAIGVDIKPFIDFFDGSGFYFDGALNIRYVF
;
A
#
# COMPACT_ATOMS: atom_id res chain seq x y z
N MET A 1 -8.81 20.00 -14.83
CA MET A 1 -8.61 20.34 -13.39
C MET A 1 -7.12 20.62 -13.23
N ASN A 2 -6.72 21.83 -12.85
CA ASN A 2 -5.34 22.30 -13.04
C ASN A 2 -4.45 22.12 -11.78
N SER A 3 -4.58 21.00 -11.06
CA SER A 3 -3.62 20.63 -10.03
C SER A 3 -2.71 19.56 -10.61
N THR A 4 -1.50 19.96 -10.95
CA THR A 4 -0.46 19.06 -11.47
C THR A 4 0.05 18.12 -10.41
N SER A 5 -0.21 18.37 -9.12
CA SER A 5 0.32 17.56 -8.01
C SER A 5 -0.73 17.26 -6.93
N ALA A 6 -0.55 16.14 -6.23
CA ALA A 6 -1.37 15.68 -5.13
C ALA A 6 -0.52 15.01 -4.03
N LEU A 7 -1.09 14.91 -2.82
CA LEU A 7 -0.57 14.05 -1.75
C LEU A 7 -1.51 12.87 -1.60
N GLU A 8 -0.96 11.65 -1.57
CA GLU A 8 -1.71 10.42 -1.35
C GLU A 8 -1.24 9.74 -0.05
N GLY A 9 -2.20 9.21 0.71
CA GLY A 9 -1.94 8.37 1.88
C GLY A 9 -2.63 7.01 1.69
N ILE A 10 -1.88 5.93 1.89
CA ILE A 10 -2.39 4.56 1.78
C ILE A 10 -2.28 3.88 3.15
N ALA A 11 -3.36 3.21 3.56
CA ALA A 11 -3.40 2.38 4.74
C ALA A 11 -3.73 0.94 4.34
N SER A 12 -2.75 0.05 4.43
CA SER A 12 -2.88 -1.37 4.08
C SER A 12 -3.00 -2.22 5.33
N PHE A 13 -3.94 -3.15 5.33
CA PHE A 13 -4.21 -4.05 6.46
C PHE A 13 -4.05 -5.50 6.01
N GLY A 14 -3.28 -6.27 6.77
CA GLY A 14 -3.13 -7.71 6.59
C GLY A 14 -3.24 -8.45 7.91
N ARG A 15 -3.02 -9.77 7.88
CA ARG A 15 -3.07 -10.61 9.08
C ARG A 15 -1.96 -10.19 10.05
N HIS A 16 -2.34 -9.48 11.11
CA HIS A 16 -1.40 -8.90 12.09
C HIS A 16 -0.38 -7.95 11.47
N SER A 17 -0.72 -7.34 10.33
CA SER A 17 0.13 -6.36 9.68
C SER A 17 -0.65 -5.10 9.33
N PHE A 18 0.05 -3.99 9.42
CA PHE A 18 -0.44 -2.68 9.03
C PHE A 18 0.69 -1.95 8.30
N ILE A 19 0.40 -1.32 7.17
CA ILE A 19 1.38 -0.51 6.45
C ILE A 19 0.76 0.85 6.20
N ALA A 20 1.48 1.90 6.59
CA ALA A 20 1.13 3.29 6.27
C ALA A 20 2.11 3.82 5.22
N THR A 21 1.60 4.29 4.09
CA THR A 21 2.38 4.86 2.99
C THR A 21 1.97 6.30 2.75
N GLY A 22 2.94 7.18 2.49
CA GLY A 22 2.71 8.54 2.03
C GLY A 22 3.42 8.78 0.70
N LEU A 23 2.72 9.39 -0.25
CA LEU A 23 3.17 9.61 -1.62
C LEU A 23 2.93 11.06 -2.05
N TYR A 24 3.85 11.60 -2.84
CA TYR A 24 3.62 12.81 -3.61
C TYR A 24 3.42 12.41 -5.07
N GLU A 25 2.27 12.75 -5.63
CA GLU A 25 1.87 12.37 -6.98
C GLU A 25 1.85 13.57 -7.92
N LYS A 26 2.13 13.31 -9.19
CA LYS A 26 2.00 14.26 -10.29
C LYS A 26 1.05 13.69 -11.32
N HIS A 27 0.04 14.48 -11.71
CA HIS A 27 -1.01 14.07 -12.65
C HIS A 27 -0.79 14.70 -14.03
N PHE A 28 -1.11 13.93 -15.06
CA PHE A 28 -0.98 14.30 -16.46
C PHE A 28 -2.25 13.93 -17.21
N GLU A 29 -2.80 14.88 -17.96
CA GLU A 29 -3.86 14.60 -18.92
C GLU A 29 -3.27 13.85 -20.12
N ILE A 30 -3.98 12.84 -20.63
CA ILE A 30 -3.56 12.12 -21.83
C ILE A 30 -4.16 12.80 -23.07
N PRO A 31 -3.34 13.38 -23.97
CA PRO A 31 -3.85 14.06 -25.16
C PRO A 31 -4.73 13.14 -26.01
N GLY A 32 -5.93 13.60 -26.36
CA GLY A 32 -6.88 12.85 -27.17
C GLY A 32 -7.72 11.82 -26.42
N ALA A 33 -7.52 11.64 -25.11
CA ALA A 33 -8.28 10.70 -24.28
C ALA A 33 -9.03 11.45 -23.16
N ALA A 34 -10.14 12.10 -23.50
CA ALA A 34 -10.92 12.89 -22.55
C ALA A 34 -11.39 12.03 -21.35
N GLY A 35 -11.10 12.52 -20.14
CA GLY A 35 -11.41 11.84 -18.88
C GLY A 35 -10.36 10.83 -18.42
N LEU A 36 -9.40 10.44 -19.28
CA LEU A 36 -8.28 9.57 -18.91
C LEU A 36 -7.05 10.40 -18.50
N ASN A 37 -6.57 10.15 -17.30
CA ASN A 37 -5.38 10.76 -16.73
C ASN A 37 -4.36 9.68 -16.37
N MET A 38 -3.10 10.07 -16.37
CA MET A 38 -2.01 9.29 -15.80
C MET A 38 -1.48 10.01 -14.57
N TYR A 39 -0.99 9.26 -13.59
CA TYR A 39 -0.24 9.83 -12.48
C TYR A 39 1.02 9.03 -12.20
N VAL A 40 2.04 9.73 -11.70
CA VAL A 40 3.28 9.14 -11.17
C VAL A 40 3.56 9.76 -9.82
N GLY A 41 3.92 8.94 -8.84
CA GLY A 41 4.26 9.41 -7.52
C GLY A 41 5.45 8.69 -6.92
N ALA A 42 6.02 9.30 -5.88
CA ALA A 42 7.08 8.71 -5.09
C ALA A 42 6.93 9.10 -3.63
N GLY A 43 7.41 8.25 -2.74
CA GLY A 43 7.34 8.45 -1.31
C GLY A 43 7.89 7.27 -0.54
N GLY A 44 7.25 6.92 0.57
CA GLY A 44 7.70 5.82 1.41
C GLY A 44 6.65 5.35 2.40
N HIS A 45 6.98 4.25 3.06
CA HIS A 45 6.06 3.60 3.99
C HIS A 45 6.75 3.15 5.28
N LEU A 46 5.90 2.86 6.27
CA LEU A 46 6.25 2.15 7.50
C LEU A 46 5.30 0.97 7.67
N GLY A 47 5.84 -0.24 7.55
CA GLY A 47 5.15 -1.50 7.79
C GLY A 47 5.35 -1.97 9.24
N PHE A 48 4.27 -2.42 9.86
CA PHE A 48 4.23 -2.97 11.21
C PHE A 48 3.75 -4.40 11.09
N PHE A 49 4.62 -5.37 11.38
CA PHE A 49 4.32 -6.80 11.23
C PHE A 49 4.44 -7.50 12.58
N GLY A 50 3.32 -8.01 13.09
CA GLY A 50 3.29 -8.79 14.32
C GLY A 50 3.69 -10.25 14.05
N TYR A 51 4.69 -10.74 14.78
CA TYR A 51 4.96 -12.18 14.83
C TYR A 51 3.95 -12.86 15.77
N ARG A 52 3.18 -13.83 15.27
CA ARG A 52 2.30 -14.65 16.11
C ARG A 52 2.58 -16.12 15.85
N GLY A 53 3.39 -16.72 16.72
CA GLY A 53 3.55 -18.17 16.81
C GLY A 53 2.59 -18.74 17.85
N SER A 54 1.90 -19.82 17.52
CA SER A 54 1.25 -20.69 18.51
C SER A 54 1.90 -22.06 18.35
N TYR A 55 2.60 -22.53 19.38
CA TYR A 55 3.21 -23.85 19.34
C TYR A 55 2.72 -24.69 20.53
N PHE A 56 2.42 -25.95 20.22
CA PHE A 56 2.02 -26.93 21.20
C PHE A 56 3.27 -27.68 21.66
N TYR A 57 3.50 -27.74 22.97
CA TYR A 57 4.46 -28.68 23.53
C TYR A 57 3.81 -29.50 24.65
N LYS A 58 4.14 -30.79 24.67
CA LYS A 58 3.61 -31.74 25.64
C LYS A 58 4.58 -31.82 26.82
N LYS A 59 4.14 -31.46 28.02
CA LYS A 59 4.89 -31.69 29.25
C LYS A 59 4.03 -32.52 30.19
N LYS A 60 4.49 -33.73 30.55
CA LYS A 60 3.86 -34.64 31.52
C LYS A 60 2.32 -34.73 31.43
N ASN A 61 1.80 -35.17 30.27
CA ASN A 61 0.37 -35.38 30.03
C ASN A 61 -0.54 -34.15 30.10
N GLU A 62 0.01 -32.94 30.16
CA GLU A 62 -0.75 -31.69 30.04
C GLU A 62 -0.42 -30.99 28.70
N TYR A 63 -1.47 -30.46 28.07
CA TYR A 63 -1.36 -29.64 26.86
C TYR A 63 -1.27 -28.18 27.28
N PHE A 64 -0.12 -27.55 27.00
CA PHE A 64 0.08 -26.13 27.26
C PHE A 64 -0.09 -25.34 25.96
N TYR A 65 -1.00 -24.37 25.97
CA TYR A 65 -1.12 -23.38 24.91
C TYR A 65 -0.22 -22.20 25.26
N VAL A 66 0.86 -21.99 24.50
CA VAL A 66 1.71 -20.80 24.65
C VAL A 66 1.44 -19.86 23.49
N TYR A 67 0.87 -18.70 23.82
CA TYR A 67 0.87 -17.54 22.95
C TYR A 67 2.21 -16.83 23.12
N ASP A 68 3.02 -16.82 22.06
CA ASP A 68 4.18 -15.92 21.99
C ASP A 68 3.67 -14.55 21.50
N GLU A 69 3.81 -13.52 22.34
CA GLU A 69 3.64 -12.12 21.95
C GLU A 69 4.87 -11.71 21.14
N GLY A 70 5.03 -12.31 19.97
CA GLY A 70 6.17 -12.08 19.09
C GLY A 70 6.32 -10.60 18.81
N ARG A 71 7.58 -10.13 18.86
CA ARG A 71 7.96 -8.73 18.67
C ARG A 71 7.33 -8.18 17.39
N THR A 72 6.85 -6.94 17.42
CA THR A 72 6.43 -6.25 16.20
C THR A 72 7.68 -5.79 15.45
N ALA A 73 7.83 -6.22 14.20
CA ALA A 73 8.85 -5.69 13.30
C ALA A 73 8.34 -4.39 12.65
N VAL A 74 9.19 -3.38 12.63
CA VAL A 74 8.96 -2.14 11.88
C VAL A 74 9.84 -2.17 10.65
N VAL A 75 9.22 -2.07 9.48
CA VAL A 75 9.86 -2.18 8.16
C VAL A 75 9.64 -0.86 7.43
N PRO A 76 10.63 0.05 7.41
CA PRO A 76 10.57 1.23 6.56
C PRO A 76 10.87 0.88 5.11
N GLY A 77 10.29 1.63 4.18
CA GLY A 77 10.57 1.46 2.76
C GLY A 77 10.35 2.72 1.92
N ILE A 78 10.77 2.65 0.67
CA ILE A 78 10.53 3.67 -0.35
C ILE A 78 9.62 3.11 -1.44
N ASP A 79 8.73 3.95 -1.95
CA ASP A 79 7.68 3.56 -2.90
C ASP A 79 7.71 4.48 -4.12
N VAL A 80 7.42 3.89 -5.28
CA VAL A 80 7.05 4.60 -6.50
C VAL A 80 5.69 4.06 -6.93
N ILE A 81 4.80 4.93 -7.39
CA ILE A 81 3.50 4.55 -7.93
C ILE A 81 3.32 5.10 -9.33
N ILE A 82 2.71 4.30 -10.21
CA ILE A 82 2.32 4.70 -11.56
C ILE A 82 0.91 4.19 -11.78
N GLY A 83 -0.01 5.07 -12.19
CA GLY A 83 -1.39 4.68 -12.42
C GLY A 83 -2.08 5.41 -13.55
N LEU A 84 -3.15 4.79 -14.01
CA LEU A 84 -4.12 5.36 -14.95
C LEU A 84 -5.45 5.52 -14.24
N GLU A 85 -6.09 6.65 -14.44
CA GLU A 85 -7.37 7.00 -13.83
C GLU A 85 -8.33 7.52 -14.90
N TYR A 86 -9.54 6.98 -14.94
CA TYR A 86 -10.63 7.44 -15.79
C TYR A 86 -11.73 8.08 -14.96
N LYS A 87 -11.91 9.39 -15.13
CA LYS A 87 -13.01 10.14 -14.53
C LYS A 87 -14.31 9.83 -15.28
N ILE A 88 -15.24 9.21 -14.56
CA ILE A 88 -16.56 8.90 -15.13
C ILE A 88 -17.34 10.20 -15.28
N LYS A 89 -17.89 10.42 -16.48
CA LYS A 89 -18.68 11.61 -16.79
C LYS A 89 -19.94 11.68 -15.92
N ASP A 90 -20.30 12.89 -15.50
CA ASP A 90 -21.55 13.20 -14.78
C ASP A 90 -21.72 12.53 -13.40
N VAL A 91 -20.70 11.83 -12.89
CA VAL A 91 -20.68 11.25 -11.53
C VAL A 91 -19.41 11.63 -10.77
N PRO A 92 -19.45 11.69 -9.43
CA PRO A 92 -18.31 12.10 -8.62
C PRO A 92 -17.30 10.96 -8.40
N PHE A 93 -17.17 10.03 -9.35
CA PHE A 93 -16.29 8.86 -9.24
C PHE A 93 -15.31 8.79 -10.40
N ALA A 94 -14.14 8.24 -10.11
CA ALA A 94 -13.16 7.79 -11.08
C ALA A 94 -12.79 6.34 -10.78
N ILE A 95 -12.37 5.62 -11.81
CA ILE A 95 -11.85 4.26 -11.70
C ILE A 95 -10.42 4.24 -12.21
N GLY A 96 -9.58 3.38 -11.64
CA GLY A 96 -8.19 3.35 -12.02
C GLY A 96 -7.53 2.00 -11.83
N VAL A 97 -6.33 1.92 -12.39
CA VAL A 97 -5.40 0.81 -12.19
C VAL A 97 -4.04 1.40 -11.91
N ASP A 98 -3.33 0.81 -10.96
CA ASP A 98 -2.01 1.26 -10.57
C ASP A 98 -1.07 0.12 -10.26
N ILE A 99 0.20 0.47 -10.33
CA ILE A 99 1.32 -0.38 -9.98
C ILE A 99 2.23 0.39 -9.02
N LYS A 100 2.74 -0.32 -8.01
CA LYS A 100 3.56 0.28 -6.97
C LYS A 100 4.77 -0.61 -6.65
N PRO A 101 5.90 -0.48 -7.37
CA PRO A 101 7.18 -1.03 -6.93
C PRO A 101 7.67 -0.35 -5.64
N PHE A 102 8.26 -1.12 -4.74
CA PHE A 102 8.82 -0.59 -3.49
C PHE A 102 10.02 -1.40 -3.01
N ILE A 103 10.83 -0.77 -2.15
CA ILE A 103 11.98 -1.40 -1.50
C ILE A 103 11.81 -1.30 0.01
N ASP A 104 11.87 -2.43 0.69
CA ASP A 104 11.86 -2.52 2.15
C ASP A 104 13.29 -2.53 2.69
N PHE A 105 13.51 -1.87 3.82
CA PHE A 105 14.77 -1.85 4.55
C PHE A 105 14.61 -2.53 5.91
N PHE A 106 14.73 -3.86 5.93
CA PHE A 106 14.70 -4.67 7.15
C PHE A 106 15.56 -5.92 6.98
N ASP A 107 16.64 -6.01 7.78
CA ASP A 107 17.65 -7.08 7.69
C ASP A 107 18.24 -7.26 6.27
N GLY A 108 18.41 -6.14 5.56
CA GLY A 108 18.75 -6.09 4.13
C GLY A 108 17.77 -5.22 3.35
N SER A 109 17.91 -5.22 2.02
CA SER A 109 16.98 -4.56 1.09
C SER A 109 16.21 -5.61 0.28
N GLY A 110 14.87 -5.57 0.32
CA GLY A 110 14.00 -6.42 -0.51
C GLY A 110 13.24 -5.60 -1.54
N PHE A 111 13.17 -6.04 -2.79
CA PHE A 111 12.39 -5.40 -3.86
C PHE A 111 11.06 -6.13 -4.06
N TYR A 112 9.97 -5.37 -4.03
CA TYR A 112 8.60 -5.86 -4.12
C TYR A 112 7.75 -5.00 -5.06
N PHE A 113 6.54 -5.46 -5.33
CA PHE A 113 5.62 -4.79 -6.23
C PHE A 113 4.17 -5.13 -5.88
N ASP A 114 3.34 -4.09 -5.80
CA ASP A 114 1.89 -4.20 -5.69
C ASP A 114 1.20 -3.72 -6.97
N GLY A 115 -0.02 -4.18 -7.19
CA GLY A 115 -0.92 -3.60 -8.18
C GLY A 115 -2.35 -3.59 -7.68
N ALA A 116 -3.12 -2.57 -8.06
CA ALA A 116 -4.48 -2.40 -7.59
C ALA A 116 -5.44 -1.94 -8.70
N LEU A 117 -6.71 -2.31 -8.51
CA LEU A 117 -7.84 -1.62 -9.14
C LEU A 117 -8.43 -0.68 -8.09
N ASN A 118 -8.64 0.57 -8.45
CA ASN A 118 -9.09 1.60 -7.51
C ASN A 118 -10.39 2.28 -7.98
N ILE A 119 -11.14 2.78 -7.01
CA ILE A 119 -12.30 3.66 -7.20
C ILE A 119 -12.03 4.90 -6.34
N ARG A 120 -12.07 6.07 -6.95
CA ARG A 120 -11.78 7.35 -6.29
C ARG A 120 -13.00 8.25 -6.34
N TYR A 121 -13.33 8.87 -5.21
CA TYR A 121 -14.33 9.92 -5.17
C TYR A 121 -13.65 11.26 -5.48
N VAL A 122 -14.15 12.00 -6.47
CA VAL A 122 -13.54 13.22 -6.99
C VAL A 122 -14.61 14.33 -7.00
N PHE A 123 -14.37 15.38 -6.22
CA PHE A 123 -15.23 16.55 -6.02
C PHE A 123 -14.83 17.75 -6.89
#